data_AF-A0A7S4ECG8-F1
#
_entry.id   AF-A0A7S4ECG8-F1
#
_cell.length_a   1.000
_cell.length_b   1.000
_cell.length_c   1.000
_cell.angle_alpha   90.00
_cell.angle_beta   90.00
_cell.angle_gamma   90.00
#
_symmetry.space_group_name_H-M   'P 1'
#
loop_
_entity.id
_entity.type
_entity.pdbx_description
1 polymer ?
#
loop_
_entity_poly.entity_id
_entity_poly.type
_entity_poly.pdbx_seq_one_letter_code
_entity_poly.pdbx_strand_id
1 'polypeptide(L)'
;MESFAMEVGRLCPLLEYVRLSAFEDIPAETWQQHFPRLKTLEFRGRPENYAAIEAAARACVCADEVSLVECDDELAAFVDMLLRTPLRGRLRKLDLGFDLPVSNEVILQCARFEGLRFLRLPPECAIDVEFCRSLAQLRPTLTGLDLGTECRADDECLRILCESLSLEHLTFSSIPCPAAIDIILQSSSAQTLRGIGIYYMDEIFTPANLLRLVRGCPLLSEFEGDSGELLSPIEHGKTVKAINKLLKGRGGKKNQYRPFVDFGPSQWGRPDTLGGQAGEFLQANEESEDDSESESGED
;
A
#
# COMPACT_ATOMS: atom_id res chain seq x y z
N MET A 1 2.18 9.27 26.54
CA MET A 1 1.25 9.21 25.39
C MET A 1 0.02 8.35 25.65
N GLU A 2 0.15 7.22 26.34
CA GLU A 2 -0.96 6.33 26.71
C GLU A 2 -2.16 7.06 27.34
N SER A 3 -1.94 7.94 28.31
CA SER A 3 -3.01 8.76 28.93
C SER A 3 -3.78 9.61 27.90
N PHE A 4 -3.09 10.16 26.89
CA PHE A 4 -3.72 10.90 25.80
C PHE A 4 -4.56 9.98 24.91
N ALA A 5 -3.99 8.83 24.49
CA ALA A 5 -4.72 7.86 23.67
C ALA A 5 -5.96 7.31 24.39
N MET A 6 -5.84 7.03 25.69
CA MET A 6 -6.95 6.61 26.54
C MET A 6 -8.05 7.68 26.60
N GLU A 7 -7.69 8.94 26.81
CA GLU A 7 -8.68 10.03 26.86
C GLU A 7 -9.35 10.25 25.50
N VAL A 8 -8.60 10.21 24.40
CA VAL A 8 -9.18 10.27 23.05
C VAL A 8 -10.08 9.07 22.79
N GLY A 9 -9.67 7.86 23.13
CA GLY A 9 -10.49 6.64 22.98
C GLY A 9 -11.79 6.71 23.77
N ARG A 10 -11.74 7.30 24.98
CA ARG A 10 -12.91 7.55 25.83
C ARG A 10 -13.85 8.60 25.24
N LEU A 11 -13.31 9.70 24.71
CA LEU A 11 -14.09 10.79 24.12
C LEU A 11 -14.64 10.44 22.72
N CYS A 12 -13.93 9.57 22.00
CA CYS A 12 -14.20 9.25 20.60
C CYS A 12 -14.29 7.71 20.38
N PRO A 13 -15.25 7.01 21.02
CA PRO A 13 -15.34 5.55 20.99
C PRO A 13 -15.70 4.95 19.62
N LEU A 14 -16.08 5.81 18.65
CA LEU A 14 -16.45 5.41 17.29
C LEU A 14 -15.32 5.54 16.28
N LEU A 15 -14.10 5.87 16.72
CA LEU A 15 -12.95 5.96 15.83
C LEU A 15 -12.63 4.58 15.23
N GLU A 16 -12.68 4.53 13.91
CA GLU A 16 -12.34 3.35 13.12
C GLU A 16 -10.90 3.42 12.57
N TYR A 17 -10.33 4.62 12.61
CA TYR A 17 -8.98 4.91 12.14
C TYR A 17 -8.33 5.95 13.04
N VAL A 18 -7.13 5.64 13.52
CA VAL A 18 -6.31 6.54 14.32
C VAL A 18 -4.89 6.41 13.81
N ARG A 19 -4.26 7.55 13.54
CA ARG A 19 -2.86 7.61 13.20
C ARG A 19 -2.19 8.61 14.12
N LEU A 20 -1.29 8.10 14.96
CA LEU A 20 -0.47 8.91 15.83
C LEU A 20 0.91 9.04 15.18
N SER A 21 1.13 10.17 14.51
CA SER A 21 2.46 10.54 14.03
C SER A 21 3.24 11.10 15.20
N ALA A 22 4.11 10.32 15.83
CA ALA A 22 5.15 10.90 16.68
C ALA A 22 6.51 10.77 16.01
N PHE A 23 7.34 11.75 16.31
CA PHE A 23 8.76 11.78 15.98
C PHE A 23 9.59 10.86 16.90
N GLU A 24 8.97 10.20 17.88
CA GLU A 24 9.60 9.30 18.83
C GLU A 24 8.92 7.92 18.77
N ASP A 25 9.67 6.86 19.11
CA ASP A 25 9.24 5.47 19.16
C ASP A 25 8.08 5.27 20.13
N ILE A 26 6.84 5.51 19.68
CA ILE A 26 5.67 5.08 20.42
C ILE A 26 5.54 3.59 20.14
N PRO A 27 5.63 2.71 21.15
CA PRO A 27 5.33 1.31 20.95
C PRO A 27 3.86 1.22 20.56
N ALA A 28 3.60 0.90 19.29
CA ALA A 28 2.25 0.94 18.74
C ALA A 28 1.29 -0.02 19.47
N GLU A 29 1.86 -1.03 20.13
CA GLU A 29 1.25 -1.97 21.05
C GLU A 29 0.56 -1.37 22.28
N THR A 30 0.88 -0.14 22.69
CA THR A 30 0.36 0.42 23.96
C THR A 30 -0.95 1.20 23.82
N TRP A 31 -1.18 1.87 22.69
CA TRP A 31 -2.28 2.83 22.57
C TRP A 31 -3.52 2.30 21.85
N GLN A 32 -3.36 1.35 20.93
CA GLN A 32 -4.45 0.87 20.06
C GLN A 32 -5.58 0.18 20.83
N GLN A 33 -5.25 -0.48 21.95
CA GLN A 33 -6.21 -1.13 22.85
C GLN A 33 -7.31 -0.19 23.38
N HIS A 34 -7.10 1.12 23.35
CA HIS A 34 -8.08 2.11 23.80
C HIS A 34 -9.17 2.42 22.76
N PHE A 35 -9.05 1.88 21.54
CA PHE A 35 -9.95 2.18 20.42
C PHE A 35 -10.60 0.88 19.88
N PRO A 36 -11.67 0.37 20.53
CA PRO A 36 -12.24 -0.94 20.23
C PRO A 36 -12.81 -1.09 18.80
N ARG A 37 -13.09 0.04 18.13
CA ARG A 37 -13.62 0.08 16.75
C ARG A 37 -12.56 0.27 15.68
N LEU A 38 -11.27 0.30 16.01
CA LEU A 38 -10.20 0.33 15.02
C LEU A 38 -10.34 -0.82 14.02
N LYS A 39 -10.20 -0.51 12.74
CA LYS A 39 -10.18 -1.47 11.64
C LYS A 39 -8.78 -1.99 11.34
N THR A 40 -7.79 -1.13 11.52
CA THR A 40 -6.39 -1.45 11.27
C THR A 40 -5.62 -1.44 12.57
N LEU A 41 -4.86 -2.51 12.82
CA LEU A 41 -3.82 -2.57 13.83
C LEU A 41 -2.46 -2.37 13.17
N GLU A 42 -1.70 -1.41 13.66
CA GLU A 42 -0.40 -1.06 13.10
C GLU A 42 0.67 -1.33 14.17
N PHE A 43 1.64 -2.18 13.85
CA PHE A 43 2.75 -2.50 14.73
C PHE A 43 4.02 -2.00 14.08
N ARG A 44 4.70 -1.06 14.75
CA ARG A 44 5.93 -0.42 14.27
C ARG A 44 7.09 -0.80 15.18
N GLY A 45 8.23 -1.09 14.57
CA GLY A 45 9.47 -1.41 15.25
C GLY A 45 9.46 -2.80 15.90
N ARG A 46 10.42 -3.00 16.81
CA ARG A 46 10.53 -4.23 17.58
C ARG A 46 9.40 -4.32 18.61
N PRO A 47 8.61 -5.41 18.63
CA PRO A 47 7.62 -5.62 19.67
C PRO A 47 8.33 -5.83 21.02
N GLU A 48 8.18 -4.91 21.96
CA GLU A 48 8.77 -5.02 23.30
C GLU A 48 7.80 -5.71 24.28
N ASN A 49 6.50 -5.67 23.99
CA ASN A 49 5.45 -6.15 24.88
C ASN A 49 4.35 -6.95 24.15
N TYR A 50 4.63 -8.23 23.90
CA TYR A 50 3.67 -9.18 23.32
C TYR A 50 2.34 -9.27 24.08
N ALA A 51 2.34 -9.04 25.40
CA ALA A 51 1.10 -9.06 26.18
C ALA A 51 0.21 -7.84 25.85
N ALA A 52 0.80 -6.66 25.63
CA ALA A 52 0.07 -5.48 25.18
C ALA A 52 -0.47 -5.65 23.76
N ILE A 53 0.32 -6.24 22.86
CA ILE A 53 -0.12 -6.57 21.51
C ILE A 53 -1.31 -7.54 21.53
N GLU A 54 -1.22 -8.59 22.33
CA GLU A 54 -2.30 -9.55 22.50
C GLU A 54 -3.55 -8.89 23.08
N ALA A 55 -3.38 -7.99 24.06
CA ALA A 55 -4.49 -7.20 24.61
C ALA A 55 -5.14 -6.32 23.54
N ALA A 56 -4.35 -5.62 22.71
CA ALA A 56 -4.86 -4.81 21.61
C ALA A 56 -5.61 -5.64 20.56
N ALA A 57 -5.06 -6.80 20.17
CA ALA A 57 -5.68 -7.73 19.23
C ALA A 57 -7.03 -8.29 19.74
N ARG A 58 -7.18 -8.42 21.06
CA ARG A 58 -8.43 -8.84 21.72
C ARG A 58 -9.42 -7.68 21.91
N ALA A 59 -8.93 -6.49 22.26
CA ALA A 59 -9.76 -5.30 22.51
C ALA A 59 -10.34 -4.69 21.22
N CYS A 60 -9.59 -4.74 20.11
CA CYS A 60 -9.99 -4.18 18.82
C CYS A 60 -10.87 -5.18 18.05
N VAL A 61 -12.14 -5.26 18.44
CA VAL A 61 -13.13 -6.22 17.90
C VAL A 61 -13.54 -5.92 16.46
N CYS A 62 -13.27 -4.73 15.95
CA CYS A 62 -13.47 -4.39 14.54
C CYS A 62 -12.23 -4.55 13.67
N ALA A 63 -11.07 -4.87 14.25
CA ALA A 63 -9.84 -4.97 13.49
C ALA A 63 -9.87 -6.18 12.54
N ASP A 64 -9.72 -5.90 11.24
CA ASP A 64 -9.58 -6.87 10.16
C ASP A 64 -8.37 -6.58 9.26
N GLU A 65 -7.55 -5.59 9.60
CA GLU A 65 -6.28 -5.30 8.95
C GLU A 65 -5.15 -5.24 9.97
N VAL A 66 -3.99 -5.76 9.60
CA VAL A 66 -2.75 -5.65 10.36
C VAL A 66 -1.66 -5.14 9.43
N SER A 67 -0.93 -4.12 9.87
CA SER A 67 0.27 -3.61 9.22
C SER A 67 1.45 -3.84 10.14
N LEU A 68 2.44 -4.58 9.68
CA LEU A 68 3.70 -4.82 10.36
C LEU A 68 4.76 -4.00 9.67
N VAL A 69 5.41 -3.12 10.43
CA VAL A 69 6.40 -2.18 9.93
C VAL A 69 7.61 -2.25 10.83
N GLU A 70 8.79 -2.45 10.26
CA GLU A 70 10.05 -2.51 11.02
C GLU A 70 10.05 -3.60 12.12
N CYS A 71 9.23 -4.65 11.98
CA CYS A 71 9.25 -5.80 12.89
C CYS A 71 10.41 -6.74 12.52
N ASP A 72 11.36 -6.87 13.44
CA ASP A 72 12.64 -7.59 13.30
C ASP A 72 12.55 -9.13 13.37
N ASP A 73 13.69 -9.78 13.62
CA ASP A 73 13.95 -11.23 13.59
C ASP A 73 12.95 -12.11 14.39
N GLU A 74 12.08 -11.50 15.20
CA GLU A 74 11.05 -12.19 15.98
C GLU A 74 9.68 -12.27 15.27
N LEU A 75 9.58 -11.86 14.00
CA LEU A 75 8.32 -11.89 13.23
C LEU A 75 7.59 -13.24 13.29
N ALA A 76 8.32 -14.36 13.27
CA ALA A 76 7.72 -15.69 13.37
C ALA A 76 6.97 -15.90 14.70
N ALA A 77 7.56 -15.48 15.83
CA ALA A 77 6.95 -15.57 17.15
C ALA A 77 5.76 -14.61 17.28
N PHE A 78 5.88 -13.42 16.67
CA PHE A 78 4.81 -12.44 16.59
C PHE A 78 3.60 -12.94 15.82
N VAL A 79 3.80 -13.52 14.64
CA VAL A 79 2.74 -14.14 13.84
C VAL A 79 2.09 -15.29 14.59
N ASP A 80 2.88 -16.13 15.27
CA ASP A 80 2.38 -17.22 16.10
C ASP A 80 1.49 -16.74 17.25
N MET A 81 1.87 -15.63 17.89
CA MET A 81 1.05 -14.99 18.91
C MET A 81 -0.25 -14.47 18.30
N LEU A 82 -0.20 -13.74 17.19
CA LEU A 82 -1.40 -13.21 16.52
C LEU A 82 -2.37 -14.33 16.09
N LEU A 83 -1.86 -15.48 15.65
CA LEU A 83 -2.65 -16.66 15.31
C LEU A 83 -3.38 -17.29 16.52
N ARG A 84 -2.98 -16.97 17.76
CA ARG A 84 -3.67 -17.38 19.00
C ARG A 84 -4.73 -16.39 19.46
N THR A 85 -4.86 -15.26 18.77
CA THR A 85 -5.86 -14.22 19.07
C THR A 85 -7.11 -14.37 18.19
N PRO A 86 -8.20 -13.64 18.48
CA PRO A 86 -9.37 -13.58 17.61
C PRO A 86 -9.10 -13.03 16.20
N LEU A 87 -7.92 -12.45 15.94
CA LEU A 87 -7.52 -12.02 14.59
C LEU A 87 -7.37 -13.21 13.63
N ARG A 88 -7.06 -14.41 14.14
CA ARG A 88 -6.93 -15.63 13.32
C ARG A 88 -8.05 -15.82 12.29
N GLY A 89 -9.30 -15.60 12.71
CA GLY A 89 -10.49 -15.75 11.86
C GLY A 89 -11.00 -14.45 11.23
N ARG A 90 -10.54 -13.29 11.71
CA ARG A 90 -11.07 -11.97 11.30
C ARG A 90 -10.16 -11.24 10.32
N LEU A 91 -8.84 -11.46 10.41
CA LEU A 91 -7.86 -10.72 9.64
C LEU A 91 -8.07 -10.96 8.14
N ARG A 92 -8.35 -9.90 7.40
CA ARG A 92 -8.58 -9.87 5.96
C ARG A 92 -7.40 -9.29 5.19
N LYS A 93 -6.68 -8.33 5.78
CA LYS A 93 -5.52 -7.69 5.17
C LYS A 93 -4.30 -7.81 6.08
N LEU A 94 -3.18 -8.25 5.52
CA LEU A 94 -1.90 -8.25 6.18
C LEU A 94 -0.87 -7.53 5.31
N ASP A 95 -0.25 -6.51 5.87
CA ASP A 95 0.85 -5.77 5.26
C ASP A 95 2.15 -6.10 6.00
N LEU A 96 3.12 -6.69 5.28
CA LEU A 96 4.46 -7.02 5.77
C LEU A 96 5.52 -6.01 5.28
N GLY A 97 5.12 -4.85 4.77
CA GLY A 97 6.05 -3.88 4.17
C GLY A 97 7.19 -3.48 5.12
N PHE A 98 8.36 -3.17 4.54
CA PHE A 98 9.62 -2.64 5.11
C PHE A 98 10.86 -3.56 5.05
N ASP A 99 12.04 -2.92 5.06
CA ASP A 99 13.40 -3.35 4.64
C ASP A 99 14.03 -4.55 5.36
N LEU A 100 13.23 -5.44 5.93
CA LEU A 100 13.72 -6.59 6.67
C LEU A 100 13.55 -7.87 5.86
N PRO A 101 14.60 -8.70 5.75
CA PRO A 101 14.52 -9.96 5.03
C PRO A 101 13.62 -10.94 5.81
N VAL A 102 12.39 -11.13 5.34
CA VAL A 102 11.49 -12.15 5.88
C VAL A 102 11.61 -13.43 5.08
N SER A 103 11.74 -14.57 5.75
CA SER A 103 11.79 -15.87 5.07
C SER A 103 10.44 -16.28 4.50
N ASN A 104 10.46 -17.07 3.43
CA ASN A 104 9.25 -17.62 2.80
C ASN A 104 8.40 -18.43 3.79
N GLU A 105 9.02 -19.16 4.73
CA GLU A 105 8.30 -19.94 5.74
C GLU A 105 7.45 -19.05 6.65
N VAL A 106 7.97 -17.88 7.05
CA VAL A 106 7.23 -16.93 7.89
C VAL A 106 6.07 -16.31 7.10
N ILE A 107 6.28 -16.00 5.82
CA ILE A 107 5.21 -15.50 4.94
C ILE A 107 4.11 -16.57 4.77
N LEU A 108 4.47 -17.84 4.60
CA LEU A 108 3.52 -18.95 4.54
C LEU A 108 2.82 -19.18 5.89
N GLN A 109 3.49 -18.93 7.02
CA GLN A 109 2.87 -18.92 8.35
C GLN A 109 1.81 -17.81 8.47
N CYS A 110 2.08 -16.63 7.92
CA CYS A 110 1.09 -15.55 7.80
C CYS A 110 -0.12 -15.98 6.95
N ALA A 111 0.07 -16.75 5.89
CA ALA A 111 -1.05 -17.25 5.06
C ALA A 111 -2.04 -18.16 5.83
N ARG A 112 -1.72 -18.57 7.07
CA ARG A 112 -2.60 -19.37 7.95
C ARG A 112 -3.77 -18.59 8.54
N PHE A 113 -3.79 -17.25 8.46
CA PHE A 113 -4.96 -16.44 8.85
C PHE A 113 -6.18 -16.80 8.00
N GLU A 114 -7.23 -17.37 8.62
CA GLU A 114 -8.37 -17.99 7.94
C GLU A 114 -9.21 -17.00 7.12
N GLY A 115 -9.26 -15.75 7.59
CA GLY A 115 -9.95 -14.65 6.92
C GLY A 115 -9.14 -13.97 5.82
N LEU A 116 -7.86 -14.30 5.63
CA LEU A 116 -6.95 -13.49 4.81
C LEU A 116 -7.43 -13.44 3.35
N ARG A 117 -7.48 -12.23 2.81
CA ARG A 117 -7.88 -11.91 1.43
C ARG A 117 -6.83 -11.08 0.71
N PHE A 118 -6.13 -10.22 1.44
CA PHE A 118 -5.07 -9.38 0.90
C PHE A 118 -3.77 -9.62 1.67
N LEU A 119 -2.69 -9.88 0.94
CA LEU A 119 -1.33 -10.01 1.49
C LEU A 119 -0.39 -9.09 0.72
N ARG A 120 0.37 -8.27 1.43
CA ARG A 120 1.51 -7.55 0.87
C ARG A 120 2.80 -8.17 1.37
N LEU A 121 3.66 -8.53 0.42
CA LEU A 121 4.97 -9.13 0.68
C LEU A 121 5.99 -8.04 1.05
N PRO A 122 6.99 -8.40 1.87
CA PRO A 122 8.11 -7.51 2.15
C PRO A 122 8.95 -7.29 0.88
N PRO A 123 9.73 -6.19 0.82
CA PRO A 123 10.67 -5.97 -0.26
C PRO A 123 11.72 -7.09 -0.37
N GLU A 124 12.30 -7.24 -1.55
CA GLU A 124 13.41 -8.18 -1.83
C GLU A 124 13.09 -9.67 -1.53
N CYS A 125 11.82 -10.02 -1.38
CA CYS A 125 11.38 -11.39 -1.15
C CYS A 125 11.75 -12.29 -2.35
N ALA A 126 12.34 -13.45 -2.04
CA ALA A 126 12.64 -14.47 -3.04
C ALA A 126 11.37 -15.26 -3.39
N ILE A 127 10.69 -14.84 -4.45
CA ILE A 127 9.44 -15.46 -4.90
C ILE A 127 9.77 -16.55 -5.93
N ASP A 128 9.78 -17.80 -5.47
CA ASP A 128 9.95 -18.95 -6.35
C ASP A 128 8.64 -19.71 -6.59
N VAL A 129 8.73 -20.68 -7.50
CA VAL A 129 7.61 -21.53 -7.93
C VAL A 129 7.03 -22.37 -6.77
N GLU A 130 7.87 -22.85 -5.84
CA GLU A 130 7.42 -23.66 -4.71
C GLU A 130 6.66 -22.81 -3.69
N PHE A 131 7.16 -21.61 -3.43
CA PHE A 131 6.49 -20.60 -2.62
C PHE A 131 5.13 -20.23 -3.20
N CYS A 132 5.04 -19.94 -4.51
CA CYS A 132 3.78 -19.58 -5.16
C CYS A 132 2.71 -20.68 -5.03
N ARG A 133 3.11 -21.95 -5.25
CA ARG A 133 2.21 -23.11 -5.09
C ARG A 133 1.78 -23.29 -3.64
N SER A 134 2.72 -23.17 -2.71
CA SER A 134 2.45 -23.31 -1.28
C SER A 134 1.49 -22.23 -0.78
N LEU A 135 1.70 -20.99 -1.20
CA LEU A 135 0.82 -19.86 -0.89
C LEU A 135 -0.59 -20.09 -1.43
N ALA A 136 -0.71 -20.47 -2.70
CA ALA A 136 -2.00 -20.74 -3.32
C ALA A 136 -2.75 -21.92 -2.68
N GLN A 137 -2.02 -22.97 -2.27
CA GLN A 137 -2.60 -24.12 -1.58
C GLN A 137 -3.03 -23.77 -0.16
N LEU A 138 -2.24 -23.00 0.59
CA LEU A 138 -2.56 -22.59 1.95
C LEU A 138 -3.70 -21.57 2.00
N ARG A 139 -3.78 -20.68 1.02
CA ARG A 139 -4.75 -19.59 0.98
C ARG A 139 -5.38 -19.41 -0.42
N PRO A 140 -6.20 -20.38 -0.88
CA PRO A 140 -6.88 -20.26 -2.18
C PRO A 140 -7.92 -19.13 -2.23
N THR A 141 -8.30 -18.58 -1.07
CA THR A 141 -9.24 -17.45 -0.95
C THR A 141 -8.54 -16.10 -1.08
N LEU A 142 -7.23 -16.05 -1.32
CA LEU A 142 -6.52 -14.78 -1.50
C LEU A 142 -7.01 -14.11 -2.79
N THR A 143 -7.47 -12.88 -2.69
CA THR A 143 -7.95 -12.07 -3.82
C THR A 143 -7.09 -10.83 -4.06
N GLY A 144 -6.19 -10.50 -3.14
CA GLY A 144 -5.28 -9.37 -3.24
C GLY A 144 -3.86 -9.79 -2.94
N LEU A 145 -2.95 -9.47 -3.84
CA LEU A 145 -1.53 -9.74 -3.65
C LEU A 145 -0.70 -8.55 -4.11
N ASP A 146 0.11 -8.02 -3.20
CA ASP A 146 1.15 -7.06 -3.52
C ASP A 146 2.49 -7.78 -3.36
N LEU A 147 3.21 -7.92 -4.47
CA LEU A 147 4.47 -8.65 -4.51
C LEU A 147 5.63 -7.89 -3.86
N GLY A 148 5.44 -6.65 -3.41
CA GLY A 148 6.49 -5.85 -2.78
C GLY A 148 7.41 -5.18 -3.81
N THR A 149 8.37 -4.40 -3.31
CA THR A 149 9.41 -3.76 -4.13
C THR A 149 10.61 -4.68 -4.31
N GLU A 150 11.17 -4.73 -5.53
CA GLU A 150 12.38 -5.51 -5.83
C GLU A 150 12.26 -7.03 -5.64
N CYS A 151 11.04 -7.54 -5.51
CA CYS A 151 10.80 -8.98 -5.43
C CYS A 151 11.01 -9.65 -6.79
N ARG A 152 11.74 -10.76 -6.78
CA ARG A 152 12.11 -11.48 -8.00
C ARG A 152 11.12 -12.60 -8.27
N ALA A 153 9.97 -12.27 -8.86
CA ALA A 153 9.08 -13.26 -9.44
C ALA A 153 9.34 -13.37 -10.95
N ASP A 154 9.31 -14.58 -11.51
CA ASP A 154 9.38 -14.80 -12.95
C ASP A 154 8.00 -15.06 -13.57
N ASP A 155 7.96 -15.20 -14.89
CA ASP A 155 6.74 -15.50 -15.65
C ASP A 155 6.02 -16.77 -15.14
N GLU A 156 6.75 -17.77 -14.64
CA GLU A 156 6.13 -19.00 -14.11
C GLU A 156 5.49 -18.76 -12.74
N CYS A 157 6.14 -17.98 -11.87
CA CYS A 157 5.58 -17.57 -10.59
C CYS A 157 4.28 -16.79 -10.78
N LEU A 158 4.29 -15.79 -11.68
CA LEU A 158 3.09 -15.02 -12.00
C LEU A 158 1.97 -15.88 -12.60
N ARG A 159 2.32 -16.86 -13.46
CA ARG A 159 1.36 -17.81 -14.02
C ARG A 159 0.67 -18.62 -12.94
N ILE A 160 1.45 -19.23 -12.03
CA ILE A 160 0.93 -20.02 -10.92
C ILE A 160 -0.02 -19.19 -10.06
N LEU A 161 0.37 -17.97 -9.69
CA LEU A 161 -0.45 -17.09 -8.87
C LEU A 161 -1.77 -16.72 -9.57
N CYS A 162 -1.72 -16.27 -10.83
CA CYS A 162 -2.89 -15.84 -11.58
C CYS A 162 -3.84 -17.00 -11.98
N GLU A 163 -3.32 -18.22 -12.14
CA GLU A 163 -4.12 -19.42 -12.42
C GLU A 163 -4.73 -20.02 -11.16
N SER A 164 -3.98 -20.03 -10.06
CA SER A 164 -4.39 -20.70 -8.81
C SER A 164 -5.25 -19.81 -7.91
N LEU A 165 -5.15 -18.49 -8.07
CA LEU A 165 -5.89 -17.49 -7.31
C LEU A 165 -6.81 -16.69 -8.23
N SER A 166 -8.00 -16.33 -7.73
CA SER A 166 -8.91 -15.41 -8.41
C SER A 166 -8.61 -13.98 -7.97
N LEU A 167 -7.50 -13.42 -8.46
CA LEU A 167 -7.02 -12.12 -8.01
C LEU A 167 -7.96 -11.00 -8.48
N GLU A 168 -8.41 -10.20 -7.53
CA GLU A 168 -9.11 -8.93 -7.71
C GLU A 168 -8.14 -7.74 -7.69
N HIS A 169 -7.06 -7.85 -6.93
CA HIS A 169 -6.01 -6.84 -6.84
C HIS A 169 -4.63 -7.47 -6.98
N LEU A 170 -3.81 -6.92 -7.88
CA LEU A 170 -2.45 -7.36 -8.09
C LEU A 170 -1.53 -6.15 -8.17
N THR A 171 -0.53 -6.10 -7.30
CA THR A 171 0.49 -5.06 -7.31
C THR A 171 1.87 -5.68 -7.47
N PHE A 172 2.70 -5.07 -8.28
CA PHE A 172 4.10 -5.46 -8.39
C PHE A 172 5.00 -4.32 -8.82
N SER A 173 6.28 -4.47 -8.51
CA SER A 173 7.33 -3.48 -8.76
C SER A 173 8.53 -4.14 -9.44
N SER A 174 9.00 -3.59 -10.57
CA SER A 174 10.26 -4.03 -11.22
C SER A 174 10.36 -5.55 -11.42
N ILE A 175 9.33 -6.18 -11.99
CA ILE A 175 9.29 -7.63 -12.17
C ILE A 175 9.78 -8.01 -13.57
N PRO A 176 10.76 -8.95 -13.69
CA PRO A 176 11.23 -9.48 -14.96
C PRO A 176 10.22 -10.48 -15.58
N CYS A 177 8.97 -10.04 -15.79
CA CYS A 177 7.91 -10.82 -16.41
C CYS A 177 7.56 -10.27 -17.79
N PRO A 178 8.36 -10.54 -18.84
CA PRO A 178 8.09 -10.03 -20.19
C PRO A 178 6.73 -10.49 -20.72
N ALA A 179 6.21 -11.63 -20.25
CA ALA A 179 4.91 -12.15 -20.62
C ALA A 179 3.78 -11.74 -19.65
N ALA A 180 4.00 -10.82 -18.70
CA ALA A 180 3.04 -10.49 -17.63
C ALA A 180 1.63 -10.20 -18.13
N ILE A 181 1.51 -9.37 -19.17
CA ILE A 181 0.22 -9.01 -19.75
C ILE A 181 -0.48 -10.25 -20.31
N ASP A 182 0.24 -11.08 -21.07
CA ASP A 182 -0.34 -12.26 -21.70
C ASP A 182 -0.73 -13.31 -20.66
N ILE A 183 0.09 -13.51 -19.62
CA ILE A 183 -0.22 -14.39 -18.49
C ILE A 183 -1.52 -13.94 -17.80
N ILE A 184 -1.61 -12.66 -17.43
CA ILE A 184 -2.81 -12.14 -16.76
C ILE A 184 -4.04 -12.35 -17.64
N LEU A 185 -3.97 -11.98 -18.92
CA LEU A 185 -5.09 -12.09 -19.86
C LEU A 185 -5.54 -13.52 -20.16
N GLN A 186 -4.63 -14.50 -20.07
CA GLN A 186 -4.92 -15.91 -20.29
C GLN A 186 -5.38 -16.64 -19.02
N SER A 187 -5.24 -15.99 -17.86
CA SER A 187 -5.58 -16.58 -16.56
C SER A 187 -7.04 -16.35 -16.15
N SER A 188 -7.47 -17.04 -15.09
CA SER A 188 -8.77 -16.80 -14.46
C SER A 188 -8.88 -15.39 -13.87
N SER A 189 -7.75 -14.83 -13.41
CA SER A 189 -7.66 -13.49 -12.85
C SER A 189 -8.08 -12.39 -13.83
N ALA A 190 -8.01 -12.62 -15.15
CA ALA A 190 -8.50 -11.65 -16.15
C ALA A 190 -9.96 -11.25 -15.91
N GLN A 191 -10.80 -12.17 -15.44
CA GLN A 191 -12.22 -11.94 -15.22
C GLN A 191 -12.54 -11.31 -13.86
N THR A 192 -11.62 -11.38 -12.90
CA THR A 192 -11.82 -10.91 -11.53
C THR A 192 -11.07 -9.63 -11.21
N LEU A 193 -9.99 -9.33 -11.95
CA LEU A 193 -9.11 -8.20 -11.67
C LEU A 193 -9.86 -6.87 -11.73
N ARG A 194 -9.86 -6.14 -10.62
CA ARG A 194 -10.46 -4.81 -10.40
C ARG A 194 -9.42 -3.72 -10.30
N GLY A 195 -8.26 -4.04 -9.74
CA GLY A 195 -7.15 -3.11 -9.57
C GLY A 195 -5.80 -3.71 -9.91
N ILE A 196 -4.94 -2.90 -10.53
CA ILE A 196 -3.54 -3.26 -10.76
C ILE A 196 -2.61 -2.11 -10.37
N GLY A 197 -1.57 -2.42 -9.59
CA GLY A 197 -0.51 -1.50 -9.19
C GLY A 197 0.81 -1.87 -9.85
N ILE A 198 1.46 -0.90 -10.50
CA ILE A 198 2.72 -1.12 -11.23
C ILE A 198 3.68 0.01 -10.92
N TYR A 199 4.73 -0.29 -10.17
CA TYR A 199 5.77 0.68 -9.79
C TYR A 199 7.11 0.31 -10.43
N TYR A 200 7.99 1.29 -10.59
CA TYR A 200 9.30 1.10 -11.24
C TYR A 200 9.15 0.38 -12.59
N MET A 201 8.40 1.04 -13.49
CA MET A 201 7.91 0.44 -14.72
C MET A 201 9.04 0.03 -15.68
N ASP A 202 9.13 -1.26 -15.95
CA ASP A 202 9.91 -1.82 -17.06
C ASP A 202 9.28 -1.50 -18.43
N GLU A 203 10.06 -1.68 -19.49
CA GLU A 203 9.67 -1.49 -20.91
C GLU A 203 8.39 -2.26 -21.33
N ILE A 204 7.93 -3.20 -20.51
CA ILE A 204 6.77 -4.05 -20.75
C ILE A 204 5.45 -3.26 -20.66
N PHE A 205 5.32 -2.29 -19.76
CA PHE A 205 4.06 -1.59 -19.49
C PHE A 205 3.89 -0.31 -20.32
N THR A 206 4.05 -0.44 -21.64
CA THR A 206 3.71 0.63 -22.59
C THR A 206 2.21 0.96 -22.56
N PRO A 207 1.80 2.17 -22.97
CA PRO A 207 0.38 2.51 -23.06
C PRO A 207 -0.45 1.55 -23.93
N ALA A 208 0.16 0.96 -24.97
CA ALA A 208 -0.51 -0.02 -25.81
C ALA A 208 -0.81 -1.31 -25.04
N ASN A 209 0.17 -1.80 -24.28
CA ASN A 209 0.03 -3.00 -23.44
C ASN A 209 -0.94 -2.76 -22.28
N LEU A 210 -0.90 -1.59 -21.65
CA LEU A 210 -1.87 -1.22 -20.62
C LEU A 210 -3.29 -1.13 -21.20
N LEU A 211 -3.47 -0.55 -22.40
CA LEU A 211 -4.78 -0.55 -23.06
C LEU A 211 -5.25 -1.97 -23.39
N ARG A 212 -4.34 -2.86 -23.80
CA ARG A 212 -4.63 -4.28 -24.05
C ARG A 212 -5.14 -4.96 -22.77
N LEU A 213 -4.44 -4.74 -21.66
CA LEU A 213 -4.82 -5.24 -20.33
C LEU A 213 -6.20 -4.73 -19.92
N VAL A 214 -6.44 -3.41 -19.97
CA VAL A 214 -7.73 -2.81 -19.60
C VAL A 214 -8.87 -3.32 -20.47
N ARG A 215 -8.63 -3.60 -21.75
CA ARG A 215 -9.65 -4.21 -22.62
C ARG A 215 -9.93 -5.67 -22.26
N GLY A 216 -8.89 -6.44 -21.96
CA GLY A 216 -9.02 -7.86 -21.66
C GLY A 216 -9.50 -8.17 -20.25
N CYS A 217 -9.35 -7.24 -19.31
CA CYS A 217 -9.88 -7.33 -17.95
C CYS A 217 -11.17 -6.49 -17.83
N PRO A 218 -12.37 -7.08 -17.91
CA PRO A 218 -13.62 -6.33 -17.98
C PRO A 218 -13.99 -5.59 -16.68
N LEU A 219 -13.53 -6.09 -15.52
CA LEU A 219 -13.77 -5.47 -14.22
C LEU A 219 -12.70 -4.47 -13.80
N LEU A 220 -11.59 -4.37 -14.54
CA LEU A 220 -10.48 -3.49 -14.19
C LEU A 220 -10.92 -2.04 -14.25
N SER A 221 -10.97 -1.39 -13.08
CA SER A 221 -11.40 0.00 -12.87
C SER A 221 -10.33 0.84 -12.20
N GLU A 222 -9.35 0.20 -11.56
CA GLU A 222 -8.28 0.86 -10.80
C GLU A 222 -6.92 0.55 -11.42
N PHE A 223 -6.12 1.60 -11.58
CA PHE A 223 -4.75 1.51 -12.05
C PHE A 223 -3.90 2.46 -11.22
N GLU A 224 -2.85 1.94 -10.61
CA GLU A 224 -1.87 2.69 -9.84
C GLU A 224 -0.49 2.49 -10.46
N GLY A 225 0.29 3.57 -10.60
CA GLY A 225 1.65 3.47 -11.09
C GLY A 225 2.32 4.82 -11.34
N ASP A 226 3.65 4.79 -11.43
CA ASP A 226 4.47 5.99 -11.63
C ASP A 226 4.31 6.51 -13.05
N SER A 227 3.48 7.55 -13.20
CA SER A 227 3.04 8.06 -14.49
C SER A 227 4.01 9.06 -15.14
N GLY A 228 5.20 9.26 -14.57
CA GLY A 228 6.08 10.39 -14.89
C GLY A 228 6.49 10.46 -16.37
N GLU A 229 6.75 9.31 -17.00
CA GLU A 229 7.25 9.26 -18.38
C GLU A 229 6.35 8.44 -19.33
N LEU A 230 5.71 7.37 -18.86
CA LEU A 230 5.00 6.41 -19.73
C LEU A 230 3.59 6.83 -20.16
N LEU A 231 2.87 7.63 -19.37
CA LEU A 231 1.54 8.13 -19.71
C LEU A 231 1.58 9.59 -20.16
N SER A 232 2.66 10.00 -20.81
CA SER A 232 2.79 11.33 -21.40
C SER A 232 1.56 11.64 -22.27
N PRO A 233 0.72 12.61 -21.87
CA PRO A 233 -0.45 13.00 -22.66
C PRO A 233 -0.05 13.60 -24.01
N ILE A 234 1.22 14.02 -24.13
CA ILE A 234 1.81 14.66 -25.31
C ILE A 234 2.13 13.60 -26.38
N GLU A 235 2.76 12.48 -26.00
CA GLU A 235 3.16 11.43 -26.94
C GLU A 235 2.09 10.36 -27.17
N HIS A 236 1.30 10.05 -26.14
CA HIS A 236 0.36 8.93 -26.15
C HIS A 236 -1.09 9.35 -25.85
N GLY A 237 -1.41 10.64 -26.02
CA GLY A 237 -2.66 11.25 -25.58
C GLY A 237 -3.93 10.53 -26.01
N LYS A 238 -3.98 9.90 -27.19
CA LYS A 238 -5.15 9.11 -27.63
C LYS A 238 -5.32 7.82 -26.82
N THR A 239 -4.24 7.07 -26.62
CA THR A 239 -4.23 5.81 -25.85
C THR A 239 -4.53 6.06 -24.39
N VAL A 240 -3.90 7.07 -23.79
CA VAL A 240 -4.13 7.49 -22.40
C VAL A 240 -5.58 7.93 -22.20
N LYS A 241 -6.17 8.67 -23.15
CA LYS A 241 -7.60 9.03 -23.11
C LYS A 241 -8.50 7.80 -23.19
N ALA A 242 -8.17 6.81 -24.01
CA ALA A 242 -8.94 5.58 -24.14
C ALA A 242 -8.91 4.74 -22.86
N ILE A 243 -7.72 4.57 -22.24
CA ILE A 243 -7.56 3.91 -20.94
C ILE A 243 -8.43 4.60 -19.89
N ASN A 244 -8.25 5.92 -19.72
CA ASN A 244 -9.00 6.71 -18.75
C ASN A 244 -10.52 6.64 -18.98
N LYS A 245 -10.97 6.58 -20.24
CA LYS A 245 -12.38 6.43 -20.58
C LYS A 245 -12.93 5.07 -20.14
N LEU A 246 -12.17 3.99 -20.36
CA LEU A 246 -12.56 2.63 -19.98
C LEU A 246 -12.62 2.49 -18.46
N LEU A 247 -11.56 2.90 -17.74
CA LEU A 247 -11.51 2.82 -16.27
C LEU A 247 -12.69 3.59 -15.64
N LYS A 248 -12.93 4.83 -16.07
CA LYS A 248 -14.08 5.64 -15.61
C LYS A 248 -15.43 5.02 -15.93
N GLY A 249 -15.57 4.44 -17.14
CA GLY A 249 -16.80 3.77 -17.56
C GLY A 249 -17.17 2.59 -16.67
N ARG A 250 -16.19 2.05 -15.92
CA ARG A 250 -16.35 0.93 -14.98
C ARG A 250 -16.44 1.38 -13.52
N GLY A 251 -16.67 2.68 -13.27
CA GLY A 251 -16.74 3.24 -11.92
C GLY A 251 -15.38 3.61 -11.33
N GLY A 252 -14.29 3.46 -12.09
CA GLY A 252 -12.97 3.91 -11.68
C GLY A 252 -12.97 5.42 -11.45
N LYS A 253 -12.37 5.84 -10.33
CA LYS A 253 -12.10 7.27 -10.12
C LYS A 253 -11.11 7.71 -11.21
N LYS A 254 -11.30 8.93 -11.74
CA LYS A 254 -10.32 9.59 -12.63
C LYS A 254 -8.93 9.39 -11.99
N ASN A 255 -7.88 9.05 -12.75
CA ASN A 255 -6.48 9.04 -12.29
C ASN A 255 -6.14 10.39 -11.65
N GLN A 256 -6.65 10.62 -10.46
CA GLN A 256 -6.19 11.55 -9.49
C GLN A 256 -5.01 10.79 -8.96
N TYR A 257 -3.81 11.31 -9.21
CA TYR A 257 -2.70 11.12 -8.30
C TYR A 257 -3.26 11.03 -6.89
N ARG A 258 -3.35 9.80 -6.42
CA ARG A 258 -3.86 9.43 -5.11
C ARG A 258 -2.91 8.33 -4.73
N PRO A 259 -1.86 8.64 -3.95
CA PRO A 259 -1.20 7.58 -3.23
C PRO A 259 -2.30 6.97 -2.35
N PHE A 260 -2.77 5.77 -2.70
CA PHE A 260 -3.56 4.89 -1.82
C PHE A 260 -4.76 5.54 -1.07
N VAL A 261 -5.91 5.81 -1.71
CA VAL A 261 -7.08 6.38 -0.98
C VAL A 261 -8.33 5.50 -1.02
N ASP A 262 -8.28 4.24 -1.44
CA ASP A 262 -9.43 3.33 -1.28
C ASP A 262 -9.10 1.95 -0.65
N PHE A 263 -7.87 1.77 -0.16
CA PHE A 263 -7.53 0.76 0.85
C PHE A 263 -6.61 1.44 1.87
N GLY A 264 -7.07 1.75 3.09
CA GLY A 264 -6.27 2.48 4.08
C GLY A 264 -4.99 1.72 4.52
N PRO A 265 -4.07 2.35 5.27
CA PRO A 265 -3.76 3.76 5.36
C PRO A 265 -2.43 4.10 4.68
N SER A 266 -2.48 4.96 3.67
CA SER A 266 -1.30 5.68 3.23
C SER A 266 -1.02 6.86 4.14
N GLN A 267 0.14 6.83 4.77
CA GLN A 267 1.33 7.45 4.19
C GLN A 267 2.51 6.76 4.88
N TRP A 268 3.21 5.89 4.19
CA TRP A 268 4.55 5.51 4.62
C TRP A 268 5.50 6.52 4.02
N GLY A 269 6.11 7.31 4.90
CA GLY A 269 6.91 8.48 4.55
C GLY A 269 8.14 8.08 3.75
N ARG A 270 8.48 8.90 2.77
CA ARG A 270 9.88 9.05 2.39
C ARG A 270 10.57 9.83 3.53
N PRO A 271 11.60 9.29 4.19
CA PRO A 271 12.71 10.14 4.59
C PRO A 271 13.49 10.49 3.31
N ASP A 272 13.88 11.75 3.19
CA ASP A 272 14.91 12.23 2.25
C ASP A 272 14.55 12.32 0.76
N THR A 273 14.07 13.50 0.35
CA THR A 273 14.48 14.14 -0.92
C THR A 273 14.17 15.65 -0.91
N LEU A 274 14.58 16.38 0.14
CA LEU A 274 14.83 17.83 0.06
C LEU A 274 16.01 18.20 0.98
N GLY A 275 17.15 17.56 0.76
CA GLY A 275 18.45 18.17 1.03
C GLY A 275 18.74 19.18 -0.10
N GLY A 276 18.14 20.36 -0.02
CA GLY A 276 18.26 21.38 -1.07
C GLY A 276 17.92 22.76 -0.54
N GLN A 277 18.90 23.38 0.11
CA GLN A 277 19.08 24.83 0.27
C GLN A 277 17.80 25.68 0.38
N ALA A 278 17.26 25.78 1.60
CA ALA A 278 16.52 26.98 2.00
C ALA A 278 17.54 28.03 2.45
N GLY A 279 18.01 28.84 1.49
CA GLY A 279 18.91 29.95 1.74
C GLY A 279 18.78 30.94 0.61
N GLU A 280 18.07 32.04 0.89
CA GLU A 280 18.04 33.28 0.12
C GLU A 280 17.36 33.20 -1.26
N PHE A 281 16.18 33.82 -1.40
CA PHE A 281 16.03 35.04 -2.20
C PHE A 281 14.56 35.51 -2.23
N LEU A 282 14.42 36.82 -1.98
CA LEU A 282 13.32 37.74 -2.30
C LEU A 282 12.19 37.92 -1.28
N GLN A 283 12.41 38.99 -0.49
CA GLN A 283 11.41 39.86 0.13
C GLN A 283 10.27 40.20 -0.84
N ALA A 284 9.04 40.03 -0.36
CA ALA A 284 7.87 40.64 -0.94
C ALA A 284 7.89 42.16 -0.66
N ASN A 285 7.97 42.93 -1.74
CA ASN A 285 7.54 44.32 -1.77
C ASN A 285 6.01 44.34 -1.70
N GLU A 286 5.44 44.94 -0.66
CA GLU A 286 4.12 45.57 -0.70
C GLU A 286 3.95 46.38 0.60
N GLU A 287 4.45 47.62 0.62
CA GLU A 287 3.89 48.66 1.48
C GLU A 287 3.72 49.95 0.64
N SER A 288 2.44 50.18 0.36
CA SER A 288 1.72 51.44 0.14
C SER A 288 2.52 52.74 0.16
N GLU A 289 2.44 53.44 -0.99
CA GLU A 289 2.55 54.88 -1.12
C GLU A 289 1.41 55.56 -0.33
N ASP A 290 1.76 56.56 0.49
CA ASP A 290 0.92 57.74 0.75
C ASP A 290 1.79 58.91 1.22
N ASP A 291 1.64 60.01 0.48
CA ASP A 291 1.75 61.43 0.83
C ASP A 291 3.00 61.99 1.54
N SER A 292 3.74 62.87 0.85
CA SER A 292 3.55 64.34 0.95
C SER A 292 4.65 65.16 0.24
N GLU A 293 4.17 66.11 -0.58
CA GLU A 293 4.67 67.47 -0.86
C GLU A 293 6.16 67.82 -0.67
N SER A 294 6.83 68.35 -1.70
CA SER A 294 7.03 69.81 -1.84
C SER A 294 8.00 70.17 -2.98
N GLU A 295 7.52 71.12 -3.79
CA GLU A 295 8.18 72.09 -4.67
C GLU A 295 9.71 72.26 -4.59
N SER A 296 10.36 72.32 -5.76
CA SER A 296 10.89 73.58 -6.32
C SER A 296 11.68 73.32 -7.61
N GLY A 297 11.29 74.01 -8.68
CA GLY A 297 12.15 74.30 -9.82
C GLY A 297 12.74 75.71 -9.71
N GLU A 298 13.48 76.10 -10.75
CA GLU A 298 14.36 77.28 -10.93
C GLU A 298 15.81 76.96 -10.53
N ASP A 299 16.83 76.99 -11.41
CA ASP A 299 17.03 77.49 -12.79
C ASP A 299 18.05 76.59 -13.53
#